data_AF-H3CHI6-F1
#
_entry.id   AF-H3CHI6-F1
#
_cell.length_a   1.000
_cell.length_b   1.000
_cell.length_c   1.000
_cell.angle_alpha   90.00
_cell.angle_beta   90.00
_cell.angle_gamma   90.00
#
_symmetry.space_group_name_H-M   'P 1'
#
loop_
_entity.id
_entity.type
_entity.pdbx_description
1 polymer ?
#
loop_
_entity_poly.entity_id
_entity_poly.type
_entity_poly.pdbx_seq_one_letter_code
_entity_poly.pdbx_strand_id
1 'polypeptide(L)'
;ITVHICSPVLSSVGLYRLLLHTQTFQSRRTYMLGSFVLLFNPWLKEDPVYMPLEVQRDEYIKSDYGLVFMGSHPNISRRPWLYGQYQPGVLEACLQILQVSPQHLSDAHKDYILRGDPVYISRVVCAMVNCNDDLGVVAGKWQGSYNDGVRPTEWGGSADILLRWASSKCSPVRYGQCWVFASVLCTGD
;
A
#
# COMPACT_ATOMS: atom_id res chain seq x y z
N ILE A 1 -13.29 -22.27 -24.02
CA ILE A 1 -13.43 -22.79 -22.65
C ILE A 1 -13.44 -21.59 -21.73
N THR A 2 -14.47 -21.42 -20.92
CA THR A 2 -14.55 -20.36 -19.92
C THR A 2 -14.40 -21.01 -18.54
N VAL A 3 -13.52 -20.47 -17.71
CA VAL A 3 -13.26 -20.96 -16.35
C VAL A 3 -13.41 -19.79 -15.39
N HIS A 4 -14.16 -20.00 -14.30
CA HIS A 4 -14.28 -19.04 -13.21
C HIS A 4 -13.40 -19.52 -12.05
N ILE A 5 -12.58 -18.62 -11.52
CA ILE A 5 -11.65 -18.89 -10.42
C ILE A 5 -12.05 -18.00 -9.25
N CYS A 6 -12.13 -18.57 -8.05
CA CYS A 6 -12.41 -17.85 -6.81
C CYS A 6 -11.30 -18.13 -5.81
N SER A 7 -10.85 -17.09 -5.09
CA SER A 7 -9.93 -17.23 -3.97
C SER A 7 -10.71 -17.36 -2.65
N PRO A 8 -10.16 -18.07 -1.64
CA PRO A 8 -10.65 -17.95 -0.27
C PRO A 8 -10.63 -16.49 0.21
N VAL A 9 -11.54 -16.13 1.12
CA VAL A 9 -11.66 -14.77 1.66
C VAL A 9 -10.38 -14.31 2.36
N LEU A 10 -9.75 -15.20 3.14
CA LEU A 10 -8.53 -14.91 3.88
C LEU A 10 -7.26 -15.20 3.07
N SER A 11 -7.34 -15.10 1.74
CA SER A 11 -6.15 -15.24 0.90
C SER A 11 -5.23 -14.05 1.11
N SER A 12 -3.93 -14.30 1.14
CA SER A 12 -2.93 -13.26 1.33
C SER A 12 -3.00 -12.18 0.27
N VAL A 13 -2.86 -10.92 0.67
CA VAL A 13 -2.65 -9.82 -0.27
C VAL A 13 -1.27 -9.93 -0.92
N GLY A 14 -1.20 -9.83 -2.24
CA GLY A 14 0.07 -9.87 -2.96
C GLY A 14 -0.02 -10.20 -4.44
N LEU A 15 1.16 -10.31 -5.07
CA LEU A 15 1.32 -10.72 -6.46
C LEU A 15 1.34 -12.24 -6.58
N TYR A 16 0.39 -12.80 -7.31
CA TYR A 16 0.26 -14.22 -7.59
C TYR A 16 0.72 -14.55 -9.01
N ARG A 17 1.31 -15.73 -9.19
CA ARG A 17 1.58 -16.34 -10.49
C ARG A 17 0.59 -17.49 -10.71
N LEU A 18 -0.15 -17.43 -11.81
CA LEU A 18 -1.12 -18.46 -12.16
C LEU A 18 -0.46 -19.51 -13.08
N LEU A 19 -0.38 -20.74 -12.59
CA LEU A 19 0.17 -21.89 -13.33
C LEU A 19 -0.94 -22.88 -13.66
N LEU A 20 -0.99 -23.32 -14.92
CA LEU A 20 -1.87 -24.39 -15.39
C LEU A 20 -1.07 -25.69 -15.54
N HIS A 21 -1.45 -26.70 -14.76
CA HIS A 21 -0.93 -28.05 -14.90
C HIS A 21 -1.91 -28.90 -15.69
N THR A 22 -1.49 -29.38 -16.85
CA THR A 22 -2.28 -30.31 -17.67
C THR A 22 -1.67 -31.70 -17.58
N GLN A 23 -2.49 -32.71 -17.30
CA GLN A 23 -2.08 -34.11 -17.27
C GLN A 23 -2.90 -34.91 -18.28
N THR A 24 -2.20 -35.61 -19.17
CA THR A 24 -2.76 -36.56 -20.14
C THR A 24 -2.14 -37.93 -19.89
N PHE A 25 -2.67 -38.99 -20.49
CA PHE A 25 -2.10 -40.34 -20.37
C PHE A 25 -0.62 -40.43 -20.79
N GLN A 26 -0.15 -39.54 -21.66
CA GLN A 26 1.19 -39.58 -22.24
C GLN A 26 2.12 -38.47 -21.74
N SER A 27 1.59 -37.40 -21.14
CA SER A 27 2.41 -36.25 -20.74
C SER A 27 1.80 -35.42 -19.63
N ARG A 28 2.68 -34.83 -18.82
CA ARG A 28 2.37 -33.77 -17.86
C ARG A 28 3.08 -32.50 -18.30
N ARG A 29 2.34 -31.39 -18.44
CA ARG A 29 2.88 -30.09 -18.84
C ARG A 29 2.42 -29.01 -17.87
N THR A 30 3.25 -28.00 -17.69
CA THR A 30 2.98 -26.83 -16.86
C THR A 30 3.10 -25.58 -17.73
N TYR A 31 2.10 -24.71 -17.68
CA TYR A 31 2.04 -23.46 -18.43
C TYR A 31 1.91 -22.29 -17.46
N MET A 32 2.68 -21.22 -17.67
CA MET A 32 2.48 -19.95 -16.98
C MET A 32 1.39 -19.17 -17.70
N LEU A 33 0.24 -18.98 -17.06
CA LEU A 33 -0.88 -18.25 -17.65
C LEU A 33 -0.74 -16.74 -17.49
N GLY A 34 -0.06 -16.30 -16.42
CA GLY A 34 0.18 -14.89 -16.15
C GLY A 34 0.34 -14.64 -14.65
N SER A 35 0.23 -13.37 -14.28
CA SER A 35 0.25 -12.92 -12.90
C SER A 35 -0.93 -11.99 -12.62
N PHE A 36 -1.38 -11.94 -11.37
CA PHE A 36 -2.42 -11.02 -10.93
C PHE A 36 -2.14 -10.58 -9.50
N VAL A 37 -2.64 -9.41 -9.10
CA VAL A 37 -2.59 -8.96 -7.71
C VAL A 37 -3.92 -9.30 -7.06
N LEU A 38 -3.86 -9.90 -5.87
CA LEU A 38 -5.02 -10.09 -5.02
C LEU A 38 -4.97 -9.06 -3.89
N LEU A 39 -6.08 -8.33 -3.70
CA LEU A 39 -6.28 -7.33 -2.65
C LEU A 39 -7.44 -7.75 -1.76
N PHE A 40 -7.57 -7.10 -0.61
CA PHE A 40 -8.77 -7.21 0.21
C PHE A 40 -10.04 -6.79 -0.54
N ASN A 41 -11.20 -7.29 -0.13
CA ASN A 41 -12.47 -7.03 -0.80
C ASN A 41 -13.52 -6.38 0.12
N PRO A 42 -13.56 -5.03 0.19
CA PRO A 42 -14.56 -4.29 0.98
C PRO A 42 -16.02 -4.50 0.57
N TRP A 43 -16.30 -5.14 -0.57
CA TRP A 43 -17.66 -5.44 -1.04
C TRP A 43 -18.19 -6.79 -0.57
N LEU A 44 -17.31 -7.69 -0.11
CA LEU A 44 -17.69 -9.04 0.29
C LEU A 44 -17.98 -9.08 1.79
N LYS A 45 -19.17 -9.53 2.18
CA LYS A 45 -19.64 -9.49 3.58
C LYS A 45 -18.77 -10.31 4.53
N GLU A 46 -18.19 -11.38 4.03
CA GLU A 46 -17.34 -12.30 4.78
C GLU A 46 -15.90 -11.79 4.94
N ASP A 47 -15.50 -10.77 4.17
CA ASP A 47 -14.16 -10.20 4.23
C ASP A 47 -14.01 -9.32 5.48
N PRO A 48 -12.89 -9.43 6.23
CA PRO A 48 -12.67 -8.62 7.43
C PRO A 48 -12.70 -7.11 7.19
N VAL A 49 -12.47 -6.62 5.96
CA VAL A 49 -12.59 -5.18 5.61
C VAL A 49 -13.94 -4.81 5.00
N TYR A 50 -14.95 -5.68 5.13
CA TYR A 50 -16.28 -5.41 4.59
C TYR A 50 -16.83 -4.07 5.07
N MET A 51 -17.30 -3.28 4.11
CA MET A 51 -17.86 -1.97 4.35
C MET A 51 -19.25 -1.92 3.73
N PRO A 52 -20.35 -1.95 4.51
CA PRO A 52 -21.69 -2.18 3.96
C PRO A 52 -22.24 -1.01 3.15
N LEU A 53 -21.89 0.22 3.53
CA LEU A 53 -22.44 1.43 2.91
C LEU A 53 -21.64 1.81 1.67
N GLU A 54 -22.33 1.99 0.55
CA GLU A 54 -21.69 2.40 -0.72
C GLU A 54 -20.97 3.74 -0.60
N VAL A 55 -21.60 4.71 0.07
CA VAL A 55 -20.98 6.03 0.31
C VAL A 55 -19.67 5.96 1.09
N GLN A 56 -19.52 4.97 1.98
CA GLN A 56 -18.26 4.77 2.70
C GLN A 56 -17.21 4.13 1.79
N ARG A 57 -17.60 3.17 0.94
CA ARG A 57 -16.66 2.58 -0.04
C ARG A 57 -16.22 3.59 -1.08
N ASP A 58 -17.12 4.48 -1.49
CA ASP A 58 -16.80 5.56 -2.41
C ASP A 58 -15.77 6.52 -1.79
N GLU A 59 -15.96 6.91 -0.53
CA GLU A 59 -15.04 7.82 0.18
C GLU A 59 -13.71 7.15 0.56
N TYR A 60 -13.75 5.98 1.21
CA TYR A 60 -12.58 5.38 1.84
C TYR A 60 -11.77 4.45 0.94
N ILE A 61 -12.36 3.97 -0.16
CA ILE A 61 -11.69 3.02 -1.07
C ILE A 61 -11.51 3.65 -2.46
N LYS A 62 -12.57 4.22 -3.04
CA LYS A 62 -12.55 4.72 -4.43
C LYS A 62 -12.04 6.14 -4.59
N SER A 63 -12.19 7.00 -3.58
CA SER A 63 -11.72 8.37 -3.68
C SER A 63 -10.20 8.42 -3.60
N ASP A 64 -9.56 8.99 -4.63
CA ASP A 64 -8.11 9.15 -4.70
C ASP A 64 -7.64 10.55 -4.31
N TYR A 65 -8.55 11.37 -3.80
CA TYR A 65 -8.29 12.70 -3.27
C TYR A 65 -9.06 12.89 -1.96
N GLY A 66 -8.55 13.77 -1.10
CA GLY A 66 -9.16 14.06 0.18
C GLY A 66 -8.70 15.39 0.77
N LEU A 67 -9.03 15.57 2.04
CA LEU A 67 -8.67 16.76 2.81
C LEU A 67 -7.86 16.39 4.05
N VAL A 68 -6.74 17.08 4.21
CA VAL A 68 -5.92 17.02 5.41
C VAL A 68 -6.18 18.27 6.24
N PHE A 69 -6.68 18.08 7.46
CA PHE A 69 -6.90 19.15 8.42
C PHE A 69 -5.65 19.38 9.26
N MET A 70 -5.22 20.64 9.36
CA MET A 70 -3.99 21.05 10.05
C MET A 70 -4.17 22.40 10.74
N GLY A 71 -3.15 22.84 11.48
CA GLY A 71 -3.18 24.09 12.23
C GLY A 71 -3.49 23.82 13.70
N SER A 72 -4.19 24.73 14.34
CA SER A 72 -4.53 24.63 15.76
C SER A 72 -6.04 24.61 15.96
N HIS A 73 -6.52 24.17 17.13
CA HIS A 73 -7.94 24.18 17.46
C HIS A 73 -8.66 25.51 17.12
N PRO A 74 -8.11 26.70 17.43
CA PRO A 74 -8.76 27.97 17.05
C PRO A 74 -8.56 28.37 15.58
N ASN A 75 -7.64 27.74 14.85
CA ASN A 75 -7.31 28.09 13.47
C ASN A 75 -7.06 26.81 12.65
N ILE A 76 -8.17 26.15 12.29
CA ILE A 76 -8.16 24.96 11.47
C ILE A 76 -8.00 25.36 10.01
N SER A 77 -6.92 24.89 9.40
CA SER A 77 -6.70 24.93 7.96
C SER A 77 -7.02 23.57 7.35
N ARG A 78 -7.52 23.57 6.11
CA ARG A 78 -7.71 22.36 5.31
C ARG A 78 -6.85 22.46 4.07
N ARG A 79 -6.22 21.36 3.68
CA ARG A 79 -5.48 21.29 2.43
C ARG A 79 -5.95 20.09 1.60
N PRO A 80 -6.18 20.29 0.30
CA PRO A 80 -6.41 19.16 -0.59
C PRO A 80 -5.17 18.28 -0.62
N TRP A 81 -5.38 16.97 -0.68
CA TRP A 81 -4.34 15.98 -0.84
C TRP A 81 -4.75 14.96 -1.89
N LEU A 82 -3.86 14.69 -2.85
CA LEU A 82 -4.05 13.65 -3.85
C LEU A 82 -3.39 12.37 -3.36
N TYR A 83 -4.17 11.40 -2.88
CA TYR A 83 -3.65 10.08 -2.53
C TYR A 83 -3.09 9.40 -3.78
N GLY A 84 -3.90 9.35 -4.85
CA GLY A 84 -3.47 8.87 -6.16
C GLY A 84 -3.15 7.37 -6.18
N GLN A 85 -3.87 6.54 -5.40
CA GLN A 85 -3.65 5.09 -5.29
C GLN A 85 -3.79 4.35 -6.63
N TYR A 86 -4.47 4.93 -7.62
CA TYR A 86 -4.62 4.37 -8.97
C TYR A 86 -3.58 4.84 -9.98
N GLN A 87 -2.64 5.70 -9.57
CA GLN A 87 -1.58 6.14 -10.48
C GLN A 87 -0.64 4.96 -10.83
N PRO A 88 -0.14 4.89 -12.06
CA PRO A 88 0.77 3.83 -12.48
C PRO A 88 1.99 3.72 -11.55
N GLY A 89 2.31 2.50 -11.10
CA GLY A 89 3.45 2.24 -10.23
C GLY A 89 3.17 2.37 -8.73
N VAL A 90 2.04 2.98 -8.32
CA VAL A 90 1.73 3.16 -6.90
C VAL A 90 1.40 1.83 -6.24
N LEU A 91 0.57 0.98 -6.88
CA LEU A 91 0.28 -0.36 -6.36
C LEU A 91 1.55 -1.19 -6.23
N GLU A 92 2.44 -1.14 -7.21
CA GLU A 92 3.73 -1.82 -7.18
C GLU A 92 4.62 -1.32 -6.04
N ALA A 93 4.64 0.00 -5.80
CA ALA A 93 5.36 0.58 -4.66
C ALA A 93 4.77 0.12 -3.33
N CYS A 94 3.44 0.06 -3.18
CA CYS A 94 2.78 -0.45 -1.98
C CYS A 94 3.10 -1.94 -1.74
N LEU A 95 3.07 -2.76 -2.78
CA LEU A 95 3.50 -4.16 -2.68
C LEU A 95 4.98 -4.28 -2.32
N GLN A 96 5.84 -3.40 -2.85
CA GLN A 96 7.27 -3.37 -2.55
C GLN A 96 7.55 -2.99 -1.10
N ILE A 97 6.76 -2.09 -0.49
CA ILE A 97 6.83 -1.78 0.95
C ILE A 97 6.75 -3.06 1.79
N LEU A 98 5.80 -3.95 1.48
CA LEU A 98 5.64 -5.22 2.20
C LEU A 98 6.86 -6.15 1.98
N GLN A 99 7.43 -6.19 0.77
CA GLN A 99 8.59 -7.04 0.46
C GLN A 99 9.88 -6.62 1.17
N VAL A 100 10.06 -5.32 1.40
CA VAL A 100 11.28 -4.80 2.05
C VAL A 100 11.09 -4.54 3.54
N SER A 101 9.95 -4.94 4.09
CA SER A 101 9.67 -4.85 5.52
C SER A 101 10.58 -5.78 6.33
N PRO A 102 10.95 -5.42 7.57
CA PRO A 102 11.71 -6.29 8.46
C PRO A 102 11.06 -7.65 8.66
N GLN A 103 9.72 -7.71 8.69
CA GLN A 103 8.96 -8.94 8.84
C GLN A 103 9.17 -9.88 7.65
N HIS A 104 9.11 -9.35 6.43
CA HIS A 104 9.36 -10.13 5.22
C HIS A 104 10.82 -10.57 5.11
N LEU A 105 11.76 -9.67 5.41
CA LEU A 105 13.19 -9.95 5.35
C LEU A 105 13.61 -10.99 6.40
N SER A 106 12.93 -11.03 7.55
CA SER A 106 13.18 -12.03 8.59
C SER A 106 12.58 -13.40 8.25
N ASP A 107 11.34 -13.47 7.76
CA ASP A 107 10.66 -14.71 7.40
C ASP A 107 9.56 -14.44 6.37
N ALA A 108 9.94 -14.51 5.09
CA ALA A 108 9.05 -14.25 3.97
C ALA A 108 7.83 -15.19 3.92
N HIS A 109 7.99 -16.46 4.31
CA HIS A 109 6.89 -17.42 4.27
C HIS A 109 5.84 -17.10 5.33
N LYS A 110 6.29 -16.80 6.56
CA LYS A 110 5.40 -16.38 7.63
C LYS A 110 4.72 -15.06 7.33
N ASP A 111 5.46 -14.07 6.81
CA ASP A 111 4.90 -12.79 6.39
C ASP A 111 3.79 -12.97 5.34
N TYR A 112 4.03 -13.76 4.29
CA TYR A 112 2.98 -14.04 3.29
C TYR A 112 1.72 -14.66 3.90
N ILE A 113 1.83 -15.60 4.84
CA ILE A 113 0.64 -16.17 5.51
C ILE A 113 -0.14 -15.09 6.27
N LEU A 114 0.56 -14.17 6.94
CA LEU A 114 -0.05 -13.12 7.75
C LEU A 114 -0.67 -11.98 6.93
N ARG A 115 -0.30 -11.83 5.66
CA ARG A 115 -0.90 -10.85 4.72
C ARG A 115 -2.38 -11.10 4.38
N GLY A 116 -3.00 -12.15 4.90
CA GLY A 116 -4.46 -12.32 4.87
C GLY A 116 -5.19 -11.57 5.99
N ASP A 117 -4.46 -11.00 6.95
CA ASP A 117 -5.00 -10.22 8.07
C ASP A 117 -4.79 -8.71 7.84
N PRO A 118 -5.86 -7.90 7.70
CA PRO A 118 -5.71 -6.45 7.50
C PRO A 118 -5.02 -5.78 8.69
N VAL A 119 -5.20 -6.27 9.93
CA VAL A 119 -4.54 -5.70 11.12
C VAL A 119 -3.02 -5.87 11.02
N TYR A 120 -2.57 -7.00 10.49
CA TYR A 120 -1.14 -7.25 10.27
C TYR A 120 -0.58 -6.31 9.20
N ILE A 121 -1.24 -6.20 8.05
CA ILE A 121 -0.80 -5.32 6.95
C ILE A 121 -0.72 -3.87 7.42
N SER A 122 -1.76 -3.33 8.06
CA SER A 122 -1.74 -1.94 8.54
C SER A 122 -0.60 -1.69 9.54
N ARG A 123 -0.25 -2.67 10.38
CA ARG A 123 0.91 -2.55 11.29
C ARG A 123 2.23 -2.49 10.52
N VAL A 124 2.41 -3.35 9.52
CA VAL A 124 3.62 -3.38 8.69
C VAL A 124 3.76 -2.09 7.89
N VAL A 125 2.69 -1.64 7.21
CA VAL A 125 2.70 -0.40 6.41
C VAL A 125 2.92 0.82 7.31
N CYS A 126 2.25 0.90 8.46
CA CYS A 126 2.44 2.00 9.42
C CYS A 126 3.89 2.08 9.92
N ALA A 127 4.54 0.94 10.19
CA ALA A 127 5.95 0.90 10.56
C ALA A 127 6.83 1.37 9.39
N MET A 128 6.59 0.86 8.19
CA MET A 128 7.39 1.17 7.00
C MET A 128 7.23 2.60 6.49
N VAL A 129 6.11 3.26 6.73
CA VAL A 129 5.95 4.67 6.32
C VAL A 129 6.87 5.59 7.14
N ASN A 130 7.18 5.21 8.38
CA ASN A 130 8.09 5.95 9.25
C ASN A 130 9.53 5.41 9.16
N CYS A 131 10.51 6.27 8.85
CA CYS A 131 11.91 5.88 8.66
C CYS A 131 12.74 5.80 9.96
N ASN A 132 12.17 6.01 11.15
CA ASN A 132 13.01 6.21 12.35
C ASN A 132 14.00 5.07 12.65
N ASP A 133 13.76 3.83 12.20
CA ASP A 133 14.67 2.70 12.42
C ASP A 133 14.92 1.76 11.20
N ASP A 134 14.30 2.00 10.02
CA ASP A 134 14.25 1.05 8.88
C ASP A 134 14.39 1.69 7.47
N LEU A 135 14.32 0.87 6.40
CA LEU A 135 14.15 1.24 4.97
C LEU A 135 12.79 1.95 4.69
N GLY A 136 12.39 2.87 5.56
CA GLY A 136 11.08 3.48 5.54
C GLY A 136 10.87 4.44 4.38
N VAL A 137 9.61 4.76 4.10
CA VAL A 137 9.20 5.55 2.93
C VAL A 137 9.61 7.02 3.07
N VAL A 138 9.37 7.62 4.24
CA VAL A 138 9.52 9.06 4.45
C VAL A 138 10.45 9.35 5.63
N ALA A 139 11.41 10.26 5.42
CA ALA A 139 12.28 10.77 6.48
C ALA A 139 11.63 11.97 7.19
N GLY A 140 11.47 11.88 8.52
CA GLY A 140 10.86 12.94 9.32
C GLY A 140 11.79 14.13 9.58
N LYS A 141 11.28 15.36 9.48
CA LYS A 141 12.00 16.57 9.91
C LYS A 141 11.04 17.70 10.31
N TRP A 142 11.21 18.21 11.52
CA TRP A 142 10.34 19.23 12.12
C TRP A 142 11.00 20.60 12.27
N GLN A 143 12.33 20.69 12.16
CA GLN A 143 13.08 21.90 12.42
C GLN A 143 14.28 22.02 11.48
N GLY A 144 14.82 23.24 11.37
CA GLY A 144 15.97 23.55 10.54
C GLY A 144 15.63 23.76 9.06
N SER A 145 16.67 23.71 8.23
CA SER A 145 16.55 23.90 6.78
C SER A 145 16.13 22.60 6.07
N TYR A 146 15.36 22.72 4.99
CA TYR A 146 14.95 21.60 4.13
C TYR A 146 15.69 21.62 2.77
N ASN A 147 16.82 22.33 2.66
CA ASN A 147 17.49 22.55 1.36
C ASN A 147 17.99 21.26 0.67
N ASP A 148 18.15 20.16 1.41
CA ASP A 148 18.55 18.84 0.88
C ASP A 148 17.35 17.91 0.62
N GLY A 149 16.13 18.43 0.63
CA GLY A 149 14.91 17.67 0.36
C GLY A 149 13.73 18.57 -0.01
N VAL A 150 12.53 18.03 0.12
CA VAL A 150 11.27 18.76 -0.10
C VAL A 150 10.72 19.21 1.24
N ARG A 151 10.21 20.45 1.33
CA ARG A 151 9.55 20.92 2.55
C ARG A 151 8.27 20.11 2.78
N PRO A 152 7.97 19.64 4.01
CA PRO A 152 6.76 18.88 4.28
C PRO A 152 5.45 19.55 3.85
N THR A 153 5.43 20.88 3.78
CA THR A 153 4.28 21.69 3.33
C THR A 153 4.17 21.82 1.80
N GLU A 154 5.19 21.45 1.03
CA GLU A 154 5.16 21.50 -0.44
C GLU A 154 4.53 20.24 -1.05
N TRP A 155 4.45 19.14 -0.31
CA TRP A 155 3.75 17.95 -0.78
C TRP A 155 2.26 18.24 -0.98
N GLY A 156 1.76 17.82 -2.14
CA GLY A 156 0.33 17.85 -2.48
C GLY A 156 -0.28 16.46 -2.68
N GLY A 157 0.50 15.39 -2.55
CA GLY A 157 0.03 14.03 -2.77
C GLY A 157 1.02 12.95 -2.39
N SER A 158 0.51 11.72 -2.25
CA SER A 158 1.27 10.55 -1.80
C SER A 158 1.94 9.79 -2.95
N ALA A 159 1.31 9.76 -4.13
CA ALA A 159 1.84 9.04 -5.29
C ALA A 159 3.27 9.44 -5.64
N ASP A 160 3.58 10.74 -5.70
CA ASP A 160 4.94 11.23 -5.99
C ASP A 160 5.96 10.78 -4.93
N ILE A 161 5.56 10.73 -3.64
CA ILE A 161 6.42 10.25 -2.56
C ILE A 161 6.72 8.75 -2.74
N LEU A 162 5.69 7.93 -2.96
CA LEU A 162 5.82 6.48 -3.14
C LEU A 162 6.66 6.14 -4.38
N LEU A 163 6.43 6.82 -5.49
CA LEU A 163 7.19 6.60 -6.73
C LEU A 163 8.65 7.04 -6.60
N ARG A 164 8.92 8.17 -5.93
CA ARG A 164 10.29 8.59 -5.62
C ARG A 164 11.00 7.56 -4.75
N TRP A 165 10.35 7.07 -3.70
CA TRP A 165 10.90 6.02 -2.83
C TRP A 165 11.20 4.72 -3.59
N ALA A 166 10.27 4.25 -4.42
CA ALA A 166 10.48 3.04 -5.22
C ALA A 166 11.63 3.21 -6.23
N SER A 167 11.68 4.35 -6.92
CA SER A 167 12.73 4.67 -7.91
C SER A 167 14.12 4.88 -7.28
N SER A 168 14.19 5.28 -6.01
CA SER A 168 15.43 5.51 -5.27
C SER A 168 15.98 4.24 -4.59
N LYS A 169 15.55 3.05 -5.05
CA LYS A 169 15.90 1.75 -4.45
C LYS A 169 15.48 1.66 -2.98
N CYS A 170 14.25 2.09 -2.68
CA CYS A 170 13.69 2.12 -1.33
C CYS A 170 14.45 3.06 -0.37
N SER A 171 15.06 4.13 -0.90
CA SER A 171 15.72 5.12 -0.05
C SER A 171 14.70 6.12 0.49
N PRO A 172 14.74 6.47 1.79
CA PRO A 172 13.78 7.37 2.41
C PRO A 172 13.66 8.73 1.70
N VAL A 173 12.43 9.15 1.41
CA VAL A 173 12.12 10.43 0.77
C VAL A 173 12.14 11.54 1.82
N ARG A 174 12.98 12.56 1.57
CA ARG A 174 13.14 13.73 2.43
C ARG A 174 12.21 14.86 1.96
N TYR A 175 11.34 15.45 2.78
CA TYR A 175 11.02 15.16 4.17
C TYR A 175 9.52 15.13 4.42
N GLY A 176 9.09 14.50 5.51
CA GLY A 176 7.70 14.48 5.97
C GLY A 176 7.51 14.97 7.40
N GLN A 177 6.26 15.26 7.73
CA GLN A 177 5.75 15.46 9.09
C GLN A 177 4.48 14.62 9.26
N CYS A 178 3.86 14.65 10.45
CA CYS A 178 2.76 13.76 10.83
C CYS A 178 1.67 13.59 9.76
N TRP A 179 1.22 14.68 9.13
CA TRP A 179 0.19 14.60 8.09
C TRP A 179 0.69 13.97 6.78
N VAL A 180 1.98 14.11 6.45
CA VAL A 180 2.58 13.46 5.28
C VAL A 180 2.62 11.96 5.50
N PHE A 181 3.06 11.52 6.69
CA PHE A 181 3.06 10.11 7.07
C PHE A 181 1.64 9.52 7.02
N ALA A 182 0.67 10.18 7.65
CA ALA A 182 -0.72 9.73 7.64
C ALA A 182 -1.28 9.63 6.22
N SER A 183 -0.99 10.62 5.37
CA SER A 183 -1.53 10.63 4.00
C SER A 183 -0.89 9.57 3.10
N VAL A 184 0.40 9.29 3.27
CA VAL A 184 1.09 8.19 2.58
C VAL A 184 0.56 6.84 3.05
N LEU A 185 0.34 6.68 4.36
CA LEU A 185 -0.29 5.48 4.93
C LEU A 185 -1.68 5.24 4.33
N CYS A 186 -2.54 6.27 4.27
CA CYS A 186 -3.87 6.16 3.64
C CYS A 186 -3.85 5.79 2.15
N THR A 187 -2.71 5.91 1.46
CA THR A 187 -2.60 5.54 0.03
C THR A 187 -2.20 4.06 -0.15
N GLY A 188 -1.56 3.47 0.87
CA GLY A 188 -1.00 2.11 0.81
C GLY A 188 -1.71 1.06 1.67
N ASP A 189 -2.74 1.46 2.44
CA ASP A 189 -3.63 0.57 3.21
C ASP A 189 -4.83 0.10 2.37
#